data_AF-A0A523Z6Y8-F1
#
_entry.id   AF-A0A523Z6Y8-F1
#
_cell.length_a   1.000
_cell.length_b   1.000
_cell.length_c   1.000
_cell.angle_alpha   90.00
_cell.angle_beta   90.00
_cell.angle_gamma   90.00
#
_symmetry.space_group_name_H-M   'P 1'
#
loop_
_entity.id
_entity.type
_entity.pdbx_description
1 polymer ?
#
loop_
_entity_poly.entity_id
_entity_poly.type
_entity_poly.pdbx_seq_one_letter_code
_entity_poly.pdbx_strand_id
1 'polypeptide(L)'
;MIIECPKCKKRYKVNESNIPAGGGPVRCSACSNIFTIYREPLDIQLIPVEEGKVAKPSVEKVSVEPPLEKREEERIIEEVKAPPSPEDAKEVLIKSFQEEREQVVTKPAFPEVLDEEKKKRHSKAQRLARSLTKDILLYHKDEVEKGRKQGNLVELLGNEIKRSWKFFKQQVGEDVIKERNYFKEALNEIIADGEETFV
;
A
#
# COMPACT_ATOMS: atom_id res chain seq x y z
N MET A 1 -31.74 -13.14 -1.62
CA MET A 1 -31.84 -12.34 -2.85
C MET A 1 -31.19 -13.08 -4.02
N ILE A 2 -31.74 -13.00 -5.24
CA ILE A 2 -31.08 -13.50 -6.46
C ILE A 2 -30.53 -12.29 -7.20
N ILE A 3 -29.24 -12.32 -7.54
CA ILE A 3 -28.56 -11.26 -8.30
C ILE A 3 -28.10 -11.81 -9.65
N GLU A 4 -28.06 -10.97 -10.68
CA GLU A 4 -27.58 -11.33 -12.01
C GLU A 4 -26.33 -10.51 -12.36
N CYS A 5 -25.29 -11.17 -12.87
CA CYS A 5 -24.08 -10.47 -13.29
C CYS A 5 -24.35 -9.66 -14.58
N PRO A 6 -24.02 -8.35 -14.62
CA PRO A 6 -24.28 -7.52 -15.80
C PRO A 6 -23.43 -7.90 -17.03
N LYS A 7 -22.31 -8.62 -16.85
CA LYS A 7 -21.43 -9.03 -17.96
C LYS A 7 -21.79 -10.39 -18.56
N CYS A 8 -22.01 -11.42 -17.73
CA CYS A 8 -22.24 -12.78 -18.21
C CYS A 8 -23.63 -13.34 -17.93
N LYS A 9 -24.54 -12.54 -17.35
CA LYS A 9 -25.94 -12.91 -17.01
C LYS A 9 -26.08 -14.13 -16.10
N LYS A 10 -24.99 -14.56 -15.45
CA LYS A 10 -25.05 -15.66 -14.49
C LYS A 10 -25.77 -15.20 -13.23
N ARG A 11 -26.70 -16.03 -12.76
CA ARG A 11 -27.53 -15.78 -11.58
C ARG A 11 -26.90 -16.40 -10.33
N TYR A 12 -26.89 -15.64 -9.24
CA TYR A 12 -26.33 -16.04 -7.95
C TYR A 12 -27.37 -15.87 -6.84
N LYS A 13 -27.50 -16.87 -5.98
CA LYS A 13 -28.28 -16.79 -4.75
C LYS A 13 -27.39 -16.23 -3.65
N VAL A 14 -27.68 -15.02 -3.18
CA VAL A 14 -26.92 -14.33 -2.12
C VAL A 14 -27.80 -14.15 -0.90
N ASN A 15 -27.23 -14.45 0.27
CA ASN A 15 -27.86 -14.24 1.56
C ASN A 15 -27.81 -12.76 1.91
N GLU A 16 -28.96 -12.20 2.30
CA GLU A 16 -29.09 -10.77 2.55
C GLU A 16 -28.29 -10.29 3.77
N SER A 17 -28.07 -11.18 4.74
CA SER A 17 -27.22 -10.91 5.93
C SER A 17 -25.73 -10.71 5.61
N ASN A 18 -25.26 -11.14 4.43
CA ASN A 18 -23.87 -10.95 4.01
C ASN A 18 -23.65 -9.60 3.28
N ILE A 19 -24.73 -8.85 3.01
CA ILE A 19 -24.66 -7.57 2.33
C ILE A 19 -24.83 -6.47 3.40
N PRO A 20 -23.84 -5.58 3.58
CA PRO A 20 -23.94 -4.49 4.54
C PRO A 20 -25.06 -3.52 4.16
N ALA A 21 -25.59 -2.78 5.14
CA ALA A 21 -26.55 -1.72 4.89
C ALA A 21 -25.94 -0.68 3.93
N GLY A 22 -26.64 -0.35 2.84
CA GLY A 22 -26.13 0.50 1.76
C GLY A 22 -25.44 -0.24 0.62
N GLY A 23 -25.27 -1.57 0.72
CA GLY A 23 -24.73 -2.39 -0.36
C GLY A 23 -23.21 -2.55 -0.35
N GLY A 24 -22.70 -3.45 -1.20
CA GLY A 24 -21.26 -3.77 -1.27
C GLY A 24 -20.83 -4.37 -2.60
N PRO A 25 -19.51 -4.34 -2.91
CA PRO A 25 -18.97 -4.88 -4.15
C PRO A 25 -18.95 -6.41 -4.12
N VAL A 26 -19.34 -7.03 -5.24
CA VAL A 26 -19.35 -8.48 -5.43
C VAL A 26 -18.64 -8.84 -6.73
N ARG A 27 -17.78 -9.86 -6.66
CA ARG A 27 -17.06 -10.42 -7.80
C ARG A 27 -17.83 -11.61 -8.38
N CYS A 28 -18.12 -11.56 -9.67
CA CYS A 28 -18.72 -12.67 -10.41
C CYS A 28 -17.73 -13.84 -10.55
N SER A 29 -18.15 -15.06 -10.21
CA SER A 29 -17.31 -16.26 -10.36
C SER A 29 -17.14 -16.74 -11.81
N ALA A 30 -18.01 -16.32 -12.74
CA ALA A 30 -17.94 -16.77 -14.14
C ALA A 30 -17.10 -15.87 -15.05
N CYS A 31 -17.12 -14.54 -14.85
CA CYS A 31 -16.39 -13.59 -15.70
C CYS A 31 -15.47 -12.63 -14.92
N SER A 32 -15.32 -12.81 -13.61
CA SER A 32 -14.55 -11.93 -12.72
C SER A 32 -15.01 -10.46 -12.69
N ASN A 33 -16.17 -10.12 -13.28
CA ASN A 33 -16.69 -8.76 -13.19
C ASN A 33 -17.03 -8.39 -11.75
N ILE A 34 -16.58 -7.23 -11.30
CA ILE A 34 -16.91 -6.67 -9.99
C ILE A 34 -18.07 -5.69 -10.18
N PHE A 35 -19.15 -5.86 -9.43
CA PHE A 35 -20.34 -5.00 -9.47
C PHE A 35 -20.94 -4.83 -8.06
N THR A 36 -21.62 -3.71 -7.82
CA THR A 36 -22.18 -3.39 -6.50
C THR A 36 -23.63 -3.87 -6.39
N ILE A 37 -23.98 -4.50 -5.27
CA ILE A 37 -25.36 -4.86 -4.93
C ILE A 37 -25.82 -3.91 -3.83
N TYR A 38 -26.97 -3.27 -4.02
CA TYR A 38 -27.57 -2.40 -3.02
C TYR A 38 -28.63 -3.15 -2.22
N ARG A 39 -28.65 -2.89 -0.91
CA ARG A 39 -29.79 -3.20 -0.05
C ARG A 39 -30.38 -1.86 0.37
N GLU A 40 -31.68 -1.68 0.11
CA GLU A 40 -32.39 -0.49 0.60
C GLU A 40 -32.22 -0.40 2.11
N PRO A 41 -31.81 0.76 2.66
CA PRO A 41 -31.70 0.91 4.09
C PRO A 41 -33.09 0.76 4.73
N LEU A 42 -33.14 0.04 5.85
CA LEU A 42 -34.31 -0.04 6.73
C LEU A 42 -34.80 1.38 7.02
N ASP A 43 -36.13 1.59 6.94
CA ASP A 43 -36.83 2.86 7.12
C ASP A 43 -36.30 3.65 8.34
N ILE A 44 -35.36 4.57 8.09
CA ILE A 44 -34.96 5.56 9.09
C ILE A 44 -36.09 6.57 9.13
N GLN A 45 -36.99 6.42 10.11
CA GLN A 45 -38.00 7.45 10.38
C GLN A 45 -37.26 8.73 10.75
N LEU A 46 -37.37 9.74 9.87
CA LEU A 46 -36.89 11.09 10.13
C LEU A 46 -37.69 11.63 11.33
N ILE A 47 -37.03 11.70 12.49
CA ILE A 47 -37.55 12.45 13.63
C ILE A 47 -37.40 13.93 13.25
N PRO A 48 -38.46 14.75 13.26
CA PRO A 48 -38.32 16.18 13.06
C PRO A 48 -37.41 16.75 14.14
N VAL A 49 -36.27 17.31 13.75
CA VAL A 49 -35.40 18.08 14.64
C VAL A 49 -36.06 19.44 14.81
N GLU A 50 -36.52 19.75 16.02
CA GLU A 50 -37.02 21.08 16.35
C GLU A 50 -35.92 22.13 16.09
N GLU A 51 -36.26 23.16 15.32
CA GLU A 51 -35.37 24.23 14.86
C GLU A 51 -34.92 25.13 16.04
N GLY A 52 -33.95 24.65 16.82
CA GLY A 52 -33.19 25.43 17.79
C GLY A 52 -32.02 26.16 17.13
N LYS A 53 -32.22 27.46 16.86
CA LYS A 53 -31.24 28.45 16.38
C LYS A 53 -29.80 28.23 16.91
N VAL A 54 -28.83 27.93 16.04
CA VAL A 54 -27.44 28.40 16.18
C VAL A 54 -26.79 28.66 14.80
N ALA A 55 -26.39 29.92 14.63
CA ALA A 55 -25.47 30.57 13.68
C ALA A 55 -24.99 29.83 12.40
N LYS A 56 -25.26 30.49 11.27
CA LYS A 56 -24.63 30.28 9.96
C LYS A 56 -23.12 30.63 10.01
N PRO A 57 -22.23 29.78 9.47
CA PRO A 57 -21.03 30.25 8.80
C PRO A 57 -21.25 30.14 7.28
N SER A 58 -21.07 31.27 6.61
CA SER A 58 -21.13 31.42 5.16
C SER A 58 -20.03 30.58 4.49
N VAL A 59 -20.40 29.56 3.73
CA VAL A 59 -19.49 28.83 2.86
C VAL A 59 -19.65 29.41 1.46
N GLU A 60 -18.68 30.23 1.09
CA GLU A 60 -18.55 30.81 -0.24
C GLU A 60 -18.12 29.71 -1.22
N LYS A 61 -18.95 29.50 -2.24
CA LYS A 61 -18.78 28.48 -3.26
C LYS A 61 -17.65 28.89 -4.20
N VAL A 62 -16.58 28.10 -4.25
CA VAL A 62 -15.68 28.10 -5.41
C VAL A 62 -15.81 26.75 -6.11
N SER A 63 -16.59 26.78 -7.18
CA SER A 63 -16.67 25.77 -8.21
C SER A 63 -15.45 25.93 -9.11
N VAL A 64 -14.59 24.92 -9.17
CA VAL A 64 -13.69 24.76 -10.32
C VAL A 64 -13.76 23.30 -10.75
N GLU A 65 -14.24 23.15 -11.97
CA GLU A 65 -14.43 21.91 -12.72
C GLU A 65 -13.10 21.17 -12.94
N PRO A 66 -13.13 19.84 -13.10
CA PRO A 66 -11.94 19.05 -13.43
C PRO A 66 -11.71 19.01 -14.95
N PRO A 67 -10.51 19.38 -15.45
CA PRO A 67 -10.16 19.11 -16.84
C PRO A 67 -9.74 17.65 -17.06
N LEU A 68 -10.49 16.99 -17.94
CA LEU A 68 -10.16 15.73 -18.61
C LEU A 68 -9.26 15.98 -19.85
N GLU A 69 -8.66 14.88 -20.34
CA GLU A 69 -7.95 14.69 -21.64
C GLU A 69 -6.46 15.06 -21.68
N LYS A 70 -5.50 14.31 -22.27
CA LYS A 70 -5.37 13.13 -23.17
C LYS A 70 -4.05 12.41 -22.75
N ARG A 71 -3.93 11.08 -22.64
CA ARG A 71 -3.64 10.02 -23.66
C ARG A 71 -2.68 10.39 -24.81
N GLU A 72 -1.44 9.89 -24.70
CA GLU A 72 -0.43 9.53 -25.73
C GLU A 72 0.55 8.61 -24.96
N GLU A 73 0.75 7.30 -25.16
CA GLU A 73 0.91 6.41 -26.31
C GLU A 73 2.14 6.73 -27.17
N GLU A 74 3.34 6.54 -26.61
CA GLU A 74 4.55 6.32 -27.41
C GLU A 74 5.18 4.95 -27.13
N ARG A 75 5.21 4.18 -28.21
CA ARG A 75 6.00 2.97 -28.40
C ARG A 75 7.43 3.39 -28.67
N ILE A 76 8.38 2.75 -28.02
CA ILE A 76 9.71 2.58 -28.62
C ILE A 76 9.94 1.08 -28.69
N ILE A 77 9.80 0.56 -29.90
CA ILE A 77 10.30 -0.73 -30.34
C ILE A 77 11.74 -0.44 -30.74
N GLU A 78 12.72 -0.96 -30.01
CA GLU A 78 14.07 -1.13 -30.54
C GLU A 78 14.41 -2.62 -30.51
N GLU A 79 14.62 -3.14 -31.72
CA GLU A 79 15.08 -4.47 -32.04
C GLU A 79 16.41 -4.78 -31.35
N VAL A 80 16.47 -5.89 -30.62
CA VAL A 80 17.74 -6.53 -30.27
C VAL A 80 17.75 -7.93 -30.85
N LYS A 81 18.82 -8.15 -31.62
CA LYS A 81 19.15 -9.28 -32.49
C LYS A 81 18.87 -10.66 -31.90
N ALA A 82 18.55 -11.56 -32.85
CA ALA A 82 18.39 -12.99 -32.68
C ALA A 82 19.49 -13.66 -31.83
N PRO A 83 19.12 -14.61 -30.94
CA PRO A 83 20.07 -15.42 -30.18
C PRO A 83 20.74 -16.51 -31.05
N PRO A 84 22.04 -16.82 -30.82
CA PRO A 84 22.69 -17.97 -31.42
C PRO A 84 22.26 -19.31 -30.78
N SER A 85 22.53 -20.37 -31.56
CA SER A 85 22.06 -21.76 -31.53
C SER A 85 22.05 -22.51 -30.16
N PRO A 86 21.15 -23.50 -29.95
CA PRO A 86 20.87 -24.14 -28.65
C PRO A 86 21.74 -25.35 -28.26
N GLU A 87 22.89 -25.60 -28.89
CA GLU A 87 23.50 -26.95 -28.84
C GLU A 87 24.71 -27.13 -27.90
N ASP A 88 25.36 -26.08 -27.40
CA ASP A 88 26.56 -26.25 -26.55
C ASP A 88 26.33 -26.02 -25.03
N ALA A 89 25.12 -25.63 -24.61
CA ALA A 89 24.83 -25.28 -23.21
C ALA A 89 24.51 -26.47 -22.28
N LYS A 90 24.45 -27.70 -22.81
CA LYS A 90 24.02 -28.89 -22.04
C LYS A 90 25.16 -29.65 -21.35
N GLU A 91 26.41 -29.47 -21.78
CA GLU A 91 27.54 -30.25 -21.23
C GLU A 91 28.28 -29.56 -20.07
N VAL A 92 28.16 -28.24 -19.91
CA VAL A 92 28.80 -27.54 -18.78
C VAL A 92 27.96 -27.61 -17.49
N LEU A 93 26.64 -27.78 -17.60
CA LEU A 93 25.73 -27.77 -16.44
C LEU A 93 25.76 -29.08 -15.63
N ILE A 94 26.21 -30.18 -16.21
CA ILE A 94 26.21 -31.49 -15.53
C ILE A 94 27.48 -31.69 -14.68
N LYS A 95 28.59 -31.02 -15.02
CA LYS A 95 29.88 -31.24 -14.35
C LYS A 95 30.10 -30.38 -13.10
N SER A 96 29.41 -29.24 -12.98
CA SER A 96 29.49 -28.36 -11.81
C SER A 96 28.47 -28.68 -10.71
N PHE A 97 27.43 -29.48 -11.00
CA PHE A 97 26.39 -29.80 -10.02
C PHE A 97 26.65 -31.08 -9.19
N GLN A 98 27.72 -31.82 -9.47
CA GLN A 98 28.02 -33.09 -8.81
C GLN A 98 29.11 -33.01 -7.72
N GLU A 99 29.91 -31.94 -7.65
CA GLU A 99 30.96 -31.81 -6.62
C GLU A 99 30.51 -31.05 -5.35
N GLU A 100 29.48 -30.20 -5.40
CA GLU A 100 29.00 -29.50 -4.19
C GLU A 100 28.02 -30.31 -3.34
N ARG A 101 27.57 -31.47 -3.81
CA ARG A 101 26.54 -32.28 -3.14
C ARG A 101 27.10 -33.25 -2.08
N GLU A 102 28.41 -33.36 -1.95
CA GLU A 102 29.08 -34.25 -0.98
C GLU A 102 29.40 -33.61 0.37
N GLN A 103 29.09 -32.33 0.58
CA GLN A 103 29.22 -31.68 1.90
C GLN A 103 27.88 -31.56 2.63
N VAL A 104 27.30 -32.72 2.91
CA VAL A 104 26.39 -32.89 4.05
C VAL A 104 27.22 -33.69 5.04
N VAL A 105 27.62 -33.19 6.21
CA VAL A 105 26.83 -33.18 7.45
C VAL A 105 27.71 -32.51 8.51
N THR A 106 27.29 -31.39 9.11
CA THR A 106 27.23 -31.29 10.58
C THR A 106 26.11 -30.32 10.96
N LYS A 107 25.02 -30.93 11.42
CA LYS A 107 23.88 -30.30 12.10
C LYS A 107 24.39 -29.84 13.48
N PRO A 108 23.99 -28.65 13.96
CA PRO A 108 22.75 -28.62 14.72
C PRO A 108 21.66 -27.87 13.97
N ALA A 109 20.47 -28.47 13.89
CA ALA A 109 19.28 -27.79 13.39
C ALA A 109 18.83 -26.83 14.47
N PHE A 110 19.25 -25.59 14.31
CA PHE A 110 18.50 -24.44 14.76
C PHE A 110 17.68 -23.89 13.57
N PRO A 111 16.55 -23.24 13.81
CA PRO A 111 15.47 -23.16 12.82
C PRO A 111 15.79 -22.14 11.73
N GLU A 112 15.93 -22.58 10.47
CA GLU A 112 15.86 -21.72 9.27
C GLU A 112 14.58 -20.86 9.26
N VAL A 113 13.55 -21.31 9.99
CA VAL A 113 12.29 -20.60 10.20
C VAL A 113 12.49 -19.24 10.90
N LEU A 114 13.48 -19.11 11.80
CA LEU A 114 13.74 -17.87 12.53
C LEU A 114 14.26 -16.76 11.61
N ASP A 115 15.16 -17.10 10.69
CA ASP A 115 15.75 -16.12 9.77
C ASP A 115 14.74 -15.62 8.73
N GLU A 116 13.91 -16.50 8.20
CA GLU A 116 12.83 -16.12 7.28
C GLU A 116 11.73 -15.31 7.97
N GLU A 117 11.37 -15.65 9.21
CA GLU A 117 10.42 -14.86 9.98
C GLU A 117 10.97 -13.46 10.30
N LYS A 118 12.25 -13.39 10.68
CA LYS A 118 12.95 -12.13 10.93
C LYS A 118 12.98 -11.25 9.67
N LYS A 119 13.35 -11.80 8.50
CA LYS A 119 13.29 -11.09 7.21
C LYS A 119 11.88 -10.56 6.90
N LYS A 120 10.83 -11.35 7.17
CA LYS A 120 9.44 -10.91 6.99
C LYS A 120 9.08 -9.75 7.93
N ARG A 121 9.50 -9.79 9.19
CA ARG A 121 9.29 -8.70 10.16
C ARG A 121 10.00 -7.42 9.71
N HIS A 122 11.24 -7.51 9.25
CA HIS A 122 12.01 -6.40 8.67
C HIS A 122 11.33 -5.82 7.42
N SER A 123 10.91 -6.66 6.47
CA SER A 123 10.18 -6.18 5.29
C SER A 123 8.87 -5.50 5.65
N LYS A 124 8.12 -6.04 6.62
CA LYS A 124 6.87 -5.44 7.09
C LYS A 124 7.11 -4.08 7.74
N ALA A 125 8.15 -3.97 8.58
CA ALA A 125 8.56 -2.71 9.19
C ALA A 125 8.94 -1.67 8.12
N GLN A 126 9.74 -2.05 7.13
CA GLN A 126 10.13 -1.14 6.04
C GLN A 126 8.92 -0.62 5.25
N ARG A 127 7.96 -1.49 4.93
CA ARG A 127 6.72 -1.10 4.24
C ARG A 127 5.88 -0.16 5.09
N LEU A 128 5.73 -0.47 6.38
CA LEU A 128 4.96 0.36 7.31
C LEU A 128 5.58 1.74 7.47
N ALA A 129 6.91 1.81 7.64
CA ALA A 129 7.64 3.07 7.73
C ALA A 129 7.37 3.96 6.51
N ARG A 130 7.57 3.42 5.30
CA ARG A 130 7.31 4.17 4.06
C ARG A 130 5.85 4.59 3.91
N SER A 131 4.89 3.76 4.32
CA SER A 131 3.47 4.11 4.28
C SER A 131 3.19 5.33 5.16
N LEU A 132 3.59 5.27 6.44
CA LEU A 132 3.37 6.36 7.39
C LEU A 132 4.04 7.65 6.93
N THR A 133 5.25 7.56 6.39
CA THR A 133 5.95 8.73 5.87
C THR A 133 5.25 9.33 4.64
N LYS A 134 4.70 8.50 3.74
CA LYS A 134 3.88 8.98 2.62
C LYS A 134 2.59 9.63 3.09
N ASP A 135 1.99 9.12 4.15
CA ASP A 135 0.80 9.76 4.75
C ASP A 135 1.16 11.14 5.30
N ILE A 136 2.29 11.28 6.02
CA ILE A 136 2.79 12.59 6.46
C ILE A 136 2.97 13.53 5.27
N LEU A 137 3.62 13.06 4.19
CA LEU A 137 3.83 13.87 2.98
C LEU A 137 2.52 14.30 2.32
N LEU A 138 1.51 13.41 2.29
CA LEU A 138 0.24 13.69 1.65
C LEU A 138 -0.57 14.74 2.41
N TYR A 139 -0.58 14.68 3.74
CA TYR A 139 -1.38 15.57 4.58
C TYR A 139 -0.67 16.86 4.98
N HIS A 140 0.66 16.87 5.03
CA HIS A 140 1.47 18.01 5.46
C HIS A 140 2.42 18.48 4.35
N LYS A 141 1.96 18.41 3.10
CA LYS A 141 2.77 18.72 1.92
C LYS A 141 3.34 20.13 1.97
N ASP A 142 2.52 21.10 2.40
CA ASP A 142 2.91 22.50 2.46
C ASP A 142 3.99 22.74 3.52
N GLU A 143 3.88 22.09 4.67
CA GLU A 143 4.87 22.11 5.75
C GLU A 143 6.19 21.45 5.30
N VAL A 144 6.12 20.35 4.54
CA VAL A 144 7.30 19.70 3.97
C VAL A 144 8.02 20.65 3.01
N GLU A 145 7.30 21.28 2.07
CA GLU A 145 7.90 22.20 1.10
C GLU A 145 8.52 23.43 1.78
N LYS A 146 7.83 24.02 2.76
CA LYS A 146 8.37 25.11 3.58
C LYS A 146 9.59 24.67 4.36
N GLY A 147 9.52 23.49 4.97
CA GLY A 147 10.58 22.85 5.73
C GLY A 147 11.85 22.65 4.93
N ARG A 148 11.73 22.17 3.69
CA ARG A 148 12.86 22.00 2.76
C ARG A 148 13.49 23.32 2.38
N LYS A 149 12.68 24.35 2.11
CA LYS A 149 13.17 25.68 1.72
C LYS A 149 13.87 26.41 2.85
N GLN A 150 13.38 26.25 4.09
CA GLN A 150 13.87 26.97 5.26
C GLN A 150 14.86 26.16 6.11
N GLY A 151 14.99 24.86 5.86
CA GLY A 151 15.83 23.96 6.66
C GLY A 151 15.26 23.61 8.04
N ASN A 152 13.96 23.80 8.27
CA ASN A 152 13.30 23.60 9.57
C ASN A 152 12.28 22.43 9.58
N LEU A 153 12.53 21.39 8.79
CA LEU A 153 11.67 20.20 8.68
C LEU A 153 11.30 19.58 10.05
N VAL A 154 12.27 19.47 10.95
CA VAL A 154 12.06 18.86 12.28
C VAL A 154 11.10 19.67 13.15
N GLU A 155 11.15 20.99 13.02
CA GLU A 155 10.29 21.89 13.81
C GLU A 155 8.85 21.85 13.29
N LEU A 156 8.66 21.93 11.97
CA LEU A 156 7.34 21.95 11.34
C LEU A 156 6.62 20.60 11.43
N LEU A 157 7.33 19.49 11.19
CA LEU A 157 6.73 18.15 11.12
C LEU A 157 6.91 17.34 12.40
N GLY A 158 7.64 17.86 13.40
CA GLY A 158 8.02 17.10 14.59
C GLY A 158 6.85 16.47 15.34
N ASN A 159 5.70 17.13 15.38
CA ASN A 159 4.49 16.59 16.02
C ASN A 159 3.93 15.37 15.29
N GLU A 160 3.86 15.43 13.97
CA GLU A 160 3.32 14.35 13.13
C GLU A 160 4.29 13.17 13.06
N ILE A 161 5.59 13.47 13.00
CA ILE A 161 6.66 12.47 13.10
C ILE A 161 6.57 11.73 14.44
N LYS A 162 6.39 12.43 15.57
CA LYS A 162 6.26 11.81 16.90
C LYS A 162 5.04 10.89 16.99
N ARG A 163 3.89 11.31 16.44
CA ARG A 163 2.66 10.48 16.43
C ARG A 163 2.87 9.21 15.59
N SER A 164 3.40 9.37 14.39
CA SER A 164 3.67 8.26 13.47
C SER A 164 4.73 7.31 14.01
N TRP A 165 5.78 7.83 14.67
CA TRP A 165 6.80 7.03 15.35
C TRP A 165 6.22 6.20 16.50
N LYS A 166 5.33 6.78 17.31
CA LYS A 166 4.63 6.04 18.37
C LYS A 166 3.83 4.88 17.80
N PHE A 167 3.09 5.12 16.72
CA PHE A 167 2.32 4.07 16.04
C PHE A 167 3.24 2.99 15.43
N PHE A 168 4.31 3.40 14.77
CA PHE A 168 5.32 2.50 14.21
C PHE A 168 5.91 1.57 15.28
N LYS A 169 6.30 2.12 16.44
CA LYS A 169 6.85 1.35 17.56
C LYS A 169 5.88 0.29 18.08
N GLN A 170 4.59 0.61 18.15
CA GLN A 170 3.55 -0.32 18.59
C GLN A 170 3.34 -1.49 17.62
N GLN A 171 3.56 -1.29 16.32
CA GLN A 171 3.30 -2.30 15.30
C GLN A 171 4.49 -3.22 15.00
N VAL A 172 5.71 -2.69 15.05
CA VAL A 172 6.93 -3.39 14.62
C VAL A 172 7.60 -4.16 15.76
N GLY A 173 7.36 -3.75 17.01
CA GLY A 173 8.04 -4.31 18.18
C GLY A 173 9.48 -3.82 18.31
N GLU A 174 10.05 -3.91 19.51
CA GLU A 174 11.37 -3.33 19.79
C GLU A 174 12.53 -4.09 19.13
N ASP A 175 12.37 -5.38 18.85
CA ASP A 175 13.46 -6.22 18.33
C ASP A 175 13.96 -5.72 16.98
N VAL A 176 13.05 -5.42 16.06
CA VAL A 176 13.37 -4.90 14.72
C VAL A 176 13.90 -3.47 14.81
N ILE A 177 13.37 -2.65 15.73
CA ILE A 177 13.77 -1.25 15.91
C ILE A 177 15.18 -1.12 16.46
N LYS A 178 15.56 -2.02 17.39
CA LYS A 178 16.92 -2.09 17.95
C LYS A 178 17.96 -2.48 16.90
N GLU A 179 17.55 -3.30 15.92
CA GLU A 179 18.43 -3.69 14.82
C GLU A 179 18.54 -2.62 13.74
N ARG A 180 17.41 -2.01 13.33
CA ARG A 180 17.39 -1.02 12.26
C ARG A 180 16.20 -0.06 12.35
N ASN A 181 16.45 1.23 12.18
CA ASN A 181 15.41 2.25 12.21
C ASN A 181 14.89 2.59 10.80
N TYR A 182 14.03 1.74 10.26
CA TYR A 182 13.40 1.95 8.95
C TYR A 182 12.57 3.23 8.85
N PHE A 183 12.04 3.72 9.98
CA PHE A 183 11.24 4.94 9.98
C PHE A 183 12.11 6.18 9.71
N LYS A 184 13.27 6.25 10.36
CA LYS A 184 14.28 7.30 10.10
C LYS A 184 14.71 7.29 8.64
N GLU A 185 15.04 6.12 8.10
CA GLU A 185 15.42 5.97 6.68
C GLU A 185 14.32 6.47 5.75
N ALA A 186 13.06 6.10 6.01
CA ALA A 186 11.92 6.55 5.22
C ALA A 186 11.70 8.07 5.31
N LEU A 187 11.91 8.68 6.48
CA LEU A 187 11.83 10.14 6.64
C LEU A 187 12.89 10.86 5.81
N ASN A 188 14.16 10.42 5.90
CA ASN A 188 15.23 11.01 5.09
C ASN A 188 14.95 10.84 3.59
N GLU A 189 14.52 9.65 3.16
CA GLU A 189 14.23 9.35 1.76
C GLU A 189 13.04 10.16 1.19
N ILE A 190 11.92 10.22 1.92
CA ILE A 190 10.64 10.73 1.38
C ILE A 190 10.39 12.19 1.79
N ILE A 191 10.70 12.57 3.02
CA ILE A 191 10.44 13.92 3.54
C ILE A 191 11.62 14.85 3.27
N ALA A 192 12.85 14.36 3.38
CA ALA A 192 14.05 15.16 3.12
C ALA A 192 14.63 14.96 1.69
N ASP A 193 13.90 14.32 0.78
CA ASP A 193 14.34 14.06 -0.61
C ASP A 193 15.72 13.35 -0.71
N GLY A 194 16.08 12.54 0.27
CA GLY A 194 17.34 11.82 0.34
C GLY A 194 18.42 12.49 1.19
N GLU A 195 18.17 13.67 1.75
CA GLU A 195 19.08 14.31 2.69
C GLU A 195 18.98 13.69 4.10
N GLU A 196 20.10 13.55 4.80
CA GLU A 196 20.15 13.02 6.18
C GLU A 196 19.79 14.07 7.24
N THR A 197 18.64 14.74 7.09
CA THR A 197 18.20 15.78 8.03
C THR A 197 17.77 15.22 9.39
N PHE A 198 17.19 14.01 9.40
CA PHE A 198 16.76 13.34 10.63
C PHE A 198 17.90 12.41 11.08
N VAL A 199 18.55 12.73 12.20
CA VAL A 199 19.69 12.00 12.81
C VAL A 199 19.28 11.26 14.08
#